data_AF-A0AAV6BZ09-F1
#
_entry.id   AF-A0AAV6BZ09-F1
#
_cell.length_a   1.000
_cell.length_b   1.000
_cell.length_c   1.000
_cell.angle_alpha   90.00
_cell.angle_beta   90.00
_cell.angle_gamma   90.00
#
_symmetry.space_group_name_H-M   'P 1'
#
loop_
_entity.id
_entity.type
_entity.pdbx_description
1 polymer ?
#
loop_
_entity_poly.entity_id
_entity_poly.type
_entity_poly.pdbx_seq_one_letter_code
_entity_poly.pdbx_strand_id
1 'polypeptide(L)'
;MGRRQARRARRRRKRAGQSAGRKPLMAPEISIRRCGGLAEFERCIDLQRAIWNESDIEVEPVTSFIVAARIGGQVLGAFDAGRMVGYTLALPGVRDGACYLHSHMTGVLPEYRGRGVGFLLKTFQRDEARARGITRIEWTFDPLEFRNAQFNLTRLGAISRQYLPNLYGVTSSPLHRGLPTDRLLAEWHLDSPRVAAVLAGSPSKLTDSAVLVELPASALTGEKQDASEAAQVQERLRNEFQGWFGRGYAALGTRKTPTGGAYVLEPPQQQQAGRK
;
A
#
# COMPACT_ATOMS: atom_id res chain seq x y z
N MET A 1 15.45 -33.70 70.47
CA MET A 1 14.72 -32.48 70.06
C MET A 1 15.74 -31.37 69.85
N GLY A 2 15.89 -30.64 68.75
CA GLY A 2 15.45 -30.79 67.36
C GLY A 2 16.48 -29.98 66.54
N ARG A 3 17.28 -30.59 65.67
CA ARG A 3 16.93 -30.85 64.27
C ARG A 3 16.05 -29.76 63.61
N ARG A 4 16.29 -28.46 63.89
CA ARG A 4 15.60 -27.36 63.18
C ARG A 4 16.42 -26.07 62.99
N GLN A 5 17.76 -26.11 63.06
CA GLN A 5 18.57 -24.90 62.79
C GLN A 5 19.76 -25.05 61.82
N ALA A 6 20.04 -26.25 61.29
CA ALA A 6 21.11 -26.47 60.30
C ALA A 6 20.59 -26.70 58.85
N ARG A 7 19.44 -26.12 58.49
CA ARG A 7 18.85 -26.23 57.13
C ARG A 7 18.53 -24.89 56.46
N ARG A 8 18.91 -23.75 57.04
CA ARG A 8 18.65 -22.41 56.47
C ARG A 8 19.87 -21.66 55.92
N ALA A 9 21.09 -22.19 56.07
CA ALA A 9 22.32 -21.54 55.61
C ALA A 9 22.95 -22.15 54.33
N ARG A 10 22.20 -22.97 53.56
CA ARG A 10 22.62 -23.51 52.24
C ARG A 10 21.63 -23.19 51.11
N ARG A 11 20.80 -22.15 51.29
CA ARG A 11 19.83 -21.65 50.29
C ARG A 11 20.11 -20.22 49.82
N ARG A 12 21.37 -19.79 49.85
CA ARG A 12 21.88 -18.54 49.27
C ARG A 12 23.17 -18.78 48.48
N ARG A 13 23.10 -19.64 47.45
CA ARG A 13 24.07 -19.74 46.33
C ARG A 13 23.53 -20.77 45.33
N LYS A 14 22.57 -20.32 44.52
CA LYS A 14 22.19 -20.85 43.19
C LYS A 14 21.05 -19.97 42.65
N ARG A 15 21.33 -18.68 42.52
CA ARG A 15 20.65 -17.79 41.57
C ARG A 15 21.71 -17.40 40.53
N ALA A 16 21.98 -18.35 39.66
CA ALA A 16 22.50 -18.12 38.33
C ALA A 16 21.61 -18.96 37.42
N GLY A 17 20.33 -18.57 37.39
CA GLY A 17 19.45 -19.02 36.33
C GLY A 17 20.01 -18.40 35.07
N GLN A 18 20.51 -19.25 34.20
CA GLN A 18 20.81 -18.92 32.82
C GLN A 18 19.59 -18.19 32.27
N SER A 19 19.67 -16.87 32.12
CA SER A 19 18.80 -16.19 31.19
C SER A 19 19.26 -16.69 29.84
N ALA A 20 18.59 -17.72 29.33
CA ALA A 20 18.59 -18.02 27.93
C ALA A 20 18.23 -16.69 27.25
N GLY A 21 19.25 -16.00 26.72
CA GLY A 21 19.03 -14.85 25.88
C GLY A 21 18.10 -15.35 24.79
N ARG A 22 16.86 -14.89 24.79
CA ARG A 22 16.06 -14.90 23.58
C ARG A 22 16.93 -14.16 22.57
N LYS A 23 17.61 -14.91 21.70
CA LYS A 23 18.09 -14.36 20.44
C LYS A 23 16.91 -13.57 19.89
N PRO A 24 17.08 -12.29 19.53
CA PRO A 24 16.00 -11.60 18.82
C PRO A 24 15.63 -12.52 17.66
N LEU A 25 14.37 -12.95 17.62
CA LEU A 25 13.83 -13.63 16.46
C LEU A 25 14.18 -12.71 15.29
N MET A 26 15.13 -13.14 14.45
CA MET A 26 15.48 -12.42 13.24
C MET A 26 14.16 -12.14 12.54
N ALA A 27 13.90 -10.87 12.22
CA ALA A 27 12.74 -10.55 11.41
C ALA A 27 12.79 -11.47 10.18
N PRO A 28 11.67 -12.11 9.79
CA PRO A 28 11.68 -13.02 8.65
C PRO A 28 12.30 -12.29 7.46
N GLU A 29 13.33 -12.89 6.85
CA GLU A 29 14.03 -12.31 5.71
C GLU A 29 13.13 -12.47 4.48
N ILE A 30 12.30 -11.45 4.25
CA ILE A 30 11.38 -11.43 3.11
C ILE A 30 12.19 -11.16 1.85
N SER A 31 12.25 -12.15 0.97
CA SER A 31 12.88 -12.03 -0.35
C SER A 31 11.86 -11.57 -1.39
N ILE A 32 12.19 -10.51 -2.15
CA ILE A 32 11.38 -10.06 -3.27
C ILE A 32 12.08 -10.43 -4.58
N ARG A 33 11.35 -11.07 -5.51
CA ARG A 33 11.87 -11.40 -6.85
C ARG A 33 10.75 -11.52 -7.87
N ARG A 34 11.13 -11.59 -9.16
CA ARG A 34 10.20 -12.00 -10.22
C ARG A 34 9.68 -13.43 -9.97
N CYS A 35 8.42 -13.66 -10.30
CA CYS A 35 7.83 -14.99 -10.26
C CYS A 35 8.36 -15.87 -11.41
N GLY A 36 8.72 -17.10 -11.10
CA GLY A 36 9.35 -18.09 -11.97
C GLY A 36 8.36 -19.10 -12.55
N GLY A 37 7.48 -18.64 -13.44
CA GLY A 37 6.62 -19.51 -14.25
C GLY A 37 5.29 -19.89 -13.61
N LEU A 38 4.61 -20.86 -14.24
CA LEU A 38 3.19 -21.15 -14.04
C LEU A 38 2.82 -21.45 -12.58
N ALA A 39 3.59 -22.30 -11.91
CA ALA A 39 3.32 -22.68 -10.52
C ALA A 39 3.36 -21.49 -9.55
N GLU A 40 4.11 -20.41 -9.85
CA GLU A 40 4.10 -19.19 -9.06
C GLU A 40 2.95 -18.26 -9.41
N PHE A 41 2.53 -18.23 -10.67
CA PHE A 41 1.34 -17.49 -11.09
C PHE A 41 0.06 -18.09 -10.48
N GLU A 42 -0.04 -19.42 -10.41
CA GLU A 42 -1.11 -20.11 -9.71
C GLU A 42 -1.14 -19.76 -8.21
N ARG A 43 0.04 -19.68 -7.55
CA ARG A 43 0.13 -19.18 -6.17
C ARG A 43 -0.34 -17.75 -6.01
N CYS A 44 -0.18 -16.89 -7.02
CA CYS A 44 -0.77 -15.54 -6.99
C CYS A 44 -2.29 -15.58 -6.97
N ILE A 45 -2.92 -16.56 -7.63
CA ILE A 45 -4.38 -16.76 -7.60
C ILE A 45 -4.85 -17.20 -6.21
N ASP A 46 -4.13 -18.13 -5.57
CA ASP A 46 -4.45 -18.54 -4.20
C ASP A 46 -4.36 -17.36 -3.22
N LEU A 47 -3.34 -16.51 -3.40
CA LEU A 47 -3.19 -15.27 -2.65
C LEU A 47 -4.37 -14.31 -2.91
N GLN A 48 -4.84 -14.16 -4.15
CA GLN A 48 -5.98 -13.31 -4.45
C GLN A 48 -7.21 -13.70 -3.62
N ARG A 49 -7.55 -14.99 -3.65
CA ARG A 49 -8.68 -15.55 -2.90
C ARG A 49 -8.53 -15.32 -1.40
N ALA A 50 -7.33 -15.55 -0.86
CA ALA A 50 -7.05 -15.35 0.57
C ALA A 50 -7.07 -13.87 0.99
N ILE A 51 -6.78 -12.94 0.08
CA ILE A 51 -6.64 -11.51 0.40
C ILE A 51 -7.96 -10.75 0.25
N TRP A 52 -8.68 -10.97 -0.84
CA TRP A 52 -9.87 -10.20 -1.21
C TRP A 52 -11.18 -10.97 -1.07
N ASN A 53 -11.15 -12.31 -1.13
CA ASN A 53 -12.35 -13.16 -1.02
C ASN A 53 -13.49 -12.69 -1.97
N GLU A 54 -13.11 -12.41 -3.21
CA GLU A 54 -14.00 -11.98 -4.30
C GLU A 54 -14.59 -13.19 -5.04
N SER A 55 -15.63 -12.95 -5.82
CA SER A 55 -16.20 -13.94 -6.73
C SER A 55 -15.23 -14.32 -7.84
N ASP A 56 -15.35 -15.55 -8.38
CA ASP A 56 -14.39 -16.08 -9.35
C ASP A 56 -14.26 -15.22 -10.63
N ILE A 57 -15.29 -14.48 -11.03
CA ILE A 57 -15.22 -13.59 -12.21
C ILE A 57 -14.30 -12.36 -11.99
N GLU A 58 -14.06 -11.99 -10.73
CA GLU A 58 -13.20 -10.86 -10.34
C GLU A 58 -11.76 -11.31 -10.05
N VAL A 59 -11.51 -12.62 -9.97
CA VAL A 59 -10.16 -13.17 -9.80
C VAL A 59 -9.41 -13.08 -11.11
N GLU A 60 -8.25 -12.42 -11.08
CA GLU A 60 -7.37 -12.29 -12.24
C GLU A 60 -6.83 -13.68 -12.63
N PRO A 61 -7.13 -14.18 -13.85
CA PRO A 61 -6.72 -15.50 -14.28
C PRO A 61 -5.21 -15.62 -14.52
N VAL A 62 -4.70 -16.85 -14.42
CA VAL A 62 -3.27 -17.17 -14.61
C VAL A 62 -2.73 -16.68 -15.96
N THR A 63 -3.58 -16.65 -16.98
CA THR A 63 -3.24 -16.18 -18.33
C THR A 63 -2.81 -14.72 -18.35
N SER A 64 -3.41 -13.86 -17.52
CA SER A 64 -3.02 -12.46 -17.39
C SER A 64 -1.63 -12.29 -16.79
N PHE A 65 -1.26 -13.12 -15.80
CA PHE A 65 0.10 -13.15 -15.24
C PHE A 65 1.14 -13.59 -16.28
N ILE A 66 0.80 -14.62 -17.06
CA ILE A 66 1.65 -15.11 -18.16
C ILE A 66 1.87 -14.01 -19.19
N VAL A 67 0.80 -13.33 -19.61
CA VAL A 67 0.87 -12.22 -20.57
C VAL A 67 1.71 -11.09 -20.00
N ALA A 68 1.44 -10.63 -18.77
CA ALA A 68 2.19 -9.57 -18.12
C ALA A 68 3.70 -9.87 -18.07
N ALA A 69 4.09 -11.10 -17.74
CA ALA A 69 5.48 -11.51 -17.71
C ALA A 69 6.16 -11.46 -19.09
N ARG A 70 5.42 -11.65 -20.18
CA ARG A 70 5.94 -11.67 -21.55
C ARG A 70 5.98 -10.31 -22.23
N ILE A 71 5.01 -9.44 -21.97
CA ILE A 71 4.85 -8.18 -22.73
C ILE A 71 5.62 -7.00 -22.12
N GLY A 72 6.43 -7.24 -21.09
CA GLY A 72 7.19 -6.17 -20.40
C GLY A 72 6.55 -5.67 -19.11
N GLY A 73 5.53 -6.36 -18.61
CA GLY A 73 4.96 -6.13 -17.28
C GLY A 73 5.84 -6.66 -16.14
N GLN A 74 5.24 -6.73 -14.95
CA GLN A 74 5.88 -7.25 -13.75
C GLN A 74 4.97 -8.26 -13.08
N VAL A 75 5.53 -9.43 -12.76
CA VAL A 75 4.94 -10.37 -11.82
C VAL A 75 5.98 -10.61 -10.74
N LEU A 76 5.76 -10.05 -9.57
CA LEU A 76 6.69 -10.04 -8.45
C LEU A 76 6.07 -10.82 -7.29
N GLY A 77 6.88 -11.63 -6.62
CA GLY A 77 6.49 -12.35 -5.41
C GLY A 77 7.34 -11.92 -4.21
N ALA A 78 6.70 -11.85 -3.04
CA ALA A 78 7.35 -11.75 -1.75
C ALA A 78 7.37 -13.14 -1.10
N PHE A 79 8.54 -13.60 -0.67
CA PHE A 79 8.74 -14.95 -0.15
C PHE A 79 9.30 -14.94 1.26
N ASP A 80 8.68 -15.70 2.17
CA ASP A 80 9.16 -16.00 3.52
C ASP A 80 9.47 -17.49 3.61
N ALA A 81 10.74 -17.86 3.76
CA ALA A 81 11.20 -19.26 3.77
C ALA A 81 10.61 -20.11 2.61
N GLY A 82 10.49 -19.52 1.41
CA GLY A 82 9.95 -20.17 0.22
C GLY A 82 8.41 -20.10 0.06
N ARG A 83 7.66 -19.75 1.10
CA ARG A 83 6.22 -19.47 1.00
C ARG A 83 6.00 -18.10 0.37
N MET A 84 5.16 -18.02 -0.68
CA MET A 84 4.74 -16.72 -1.23
C MET A 84 3.72 -16.07 -0.28
N VAL A 85 4.01 -14.86 0.18
CA VAL A 85 3.21 -14.15 1.21
C VAL A 85 2.61 -12.84 0.70
N GLY A 86 2.98 -12.45 -0.51
CA GLY A 86 2.43 -11.31 -1.22
C GLY A 86 2.93 -11.29 -2.65
N TYR A 87 2.28 -10.49 -3.49
CA TYR A 87 2.63 -10.39 -4.90
C TYR A 87 2.30 -9.00 -5.47
N THR A 88 2.86 -8.71 -6.64
CA THR A 88 2.51 -7.55 -7.45
C THR A 88 2.37 -7.96 -8.91
N LEU A 89 1.25 -7.58 -9.52
CA LEU A 89 0.99 -7.70 -10.95
C LEU A 89 0.96 -6.29 -11.54
N ALA A 90 1.74 -6.06 -12.59
CA ALA A 90 1.71 -4.83 -13.36
C ALA A 90 1.76 -5.10 -14.86
N LEU A 91 1.02 -4.32 -15.62
CA LEU A 91 0.96 -4.37 -17.08
C LEU A 91 1.62 -3.12 -17.67
N PRO A 92 2.35 -3.24 -18.78
CA PRO A 92 2.86 -2.07 -19.49
C PRO A 92 1.71 -1.37 -20.22
N GLY A 93 1.73 -0.05 -20.23
CA GLY A 93 0.78 0.78 -20.95
C GLY A 93 1.49 1.91 -21.70
N VAL A 94 0.81 2.43 -22.71
CA VAL A 94 1.23 3.64 -23.44
C VAL A 94 0.09 4.63 -23.37
N ARG A 95 0.37 5.85 -22.91
CA ARG A 95 -0.59 6.96 -22.91
C ARG A 95 0.15 8.26 -23.21
N ASP A 96 -0.43 9.09 -24.06
CA ASP A 96 0.15 10.38 -24.49
C ASP A 96 1.60 10.27 -25.01
N GLY A 97 1.89 9.18 -25.74
CA GLY A 97 3.22 8.91 -26.29
C GLY A 97 4.27 8.46 -25.27
N ALA A 98 3.90 8.26 -24.01
CA ALA A 98 4.80 7.81 -22.95
C ALA A 98 4.46 6.40 -22.46
N CYS A 99 5.50 5.59 -22.24
CA CYS A 99 5.38 4.28 -21.60
C CYS A 99 5.27 4.42 -20.07
N TYR A 100 4.41 3.61 -19.45
CA TYR A 100 4.30 3.50 -18.00
C TYR A 100 3.92 2.07 -17.60
N LEU A 101 4.00 1.75 -16.31
CA LEU A 101 3.44 0.51 -15.77
C LEU A 101 2.14 0.79 -15.02
N HIS A 102 1.07 0.13 -15.40
CA HIS A 102 -0.13 0.05 -14.58
C HIS A 102 0.03 -1.09 -13.56
N SER A 103 0.26 -0.75 -12.29
CA SER A 103 0.39 -1.67 -11.16
C SER A 103 -0.97 -2.21 -10.73
N HIS A 104 -1.54 -3.08 -11.56
CA HIS A 104 -2.91 -3.60 -11.47
C HIS A 104 -3.26 -4.16 -10.08
N MET A 105 -2.41 -5.02 -9.52
CA MET A 105 -2.65 -5.62 -8.21
C MET A 105 -1.41 -5.63 -7.34
N THR A 106 -1.58 -5.40 -6.04
CA THR A 106 -0.56 -5.64 -5.02
C THR A 106 -1.23 -6.12 -3.75
N GLY A 107 -0.95 -7.36 -3.40
CA GLY A 107 -1.60 -8.04 -2.28
C GLY A 107 -0.59 -8.59 -1.29
N VAL A 108 -0.91 -8.52 0.00
CA VAL A 108 -0.16 -9.16 1.08
C VAL A 108 -1.13 -9.90 2.00
N LEU A 109 -0.76 -11.13 2.35
CA LEU A 109 -1.52 -11.96 3.28
C LEU A 109 -1.80 -11.24 4.60
N PRO A 110 -3.00 -11.40 5.20
CA PRO A 110 -3.39 -10.74 6.44
C PRO A 110 -2.34 -10.83 7.56
N GLU A 111 -1.76 -12.01 7.77
CA GLU A 111 -0.79 -12.25 8.84
C GLU A 111 0.58 -11.57 8.60
N TYR A 112 0.86 -11.12 7.38
CA TYR A 112 2.07 -10.37 6.99
C TYR A 112 1.85 -8.87 6.87
N ARG A 113 0.62 -8.38 7.03
CA ARG A 113 0.32 -6.94 7.03
C ARG A 113 1.03 -6.25 8.20
N GLY A 114 1.45 -5.00 7.98
CA GLY A 114 2.20 -4.22 8.96
C GLY A 114 3.68 -4.60 9.10
N ARG A 115 4.17 -5.65 8.42
CA ARG A 115 5.58 -6.10 8.46
C ARG A 115 6.46 -5.52 7.34
N GLY A 116 5.97 -4.51 6.62
CA GLY A 116 6.72 -3.85 5.54
C GLY A 116 6.73 -4.58 4.18
N VAL A 117 6.12 -5.76 4.05
CA VAL A 117 6.12 -6.55 2.81
C VAL A 117 5.63 -5.76 1.59
N GLY A 118 4.51 -5.03 1.71
CA GLY A 118 4.00 -4.21 0.61
C GLY A 118 4.97 -3.09 0.20
N PHE A 119 5.70 -2.51 1.16
CA PHE A 119 6.73 -1.51 0.88
C PHE A 119 7.92 -2.12 0.14
N LEU A 120 8.36 -3.32 0.53
CA LEU A 120 9.42 -4.06 -0.16
C LEU A 120 9.02 -4.41 -1.60
N LEU A 121 7.79 -4.91 -1.81
CA LEU A 121 7.24 -5.18 -3.14
C LEU A 121 7.27 -3.94 -4.03
N LYS A 122 6.75 -2.81 -3.54
CA LYS A 122 6.68 -1.56 -4.33
C LYS A 122 8.07 -0.97 -4.59
N THR A 123 8.99 -1.05 -3.63
CA THR A 123 10.37 -0.55 -3.82
C THR A 123 11.10 -1.38 -4.87
N PHE A 124 11.01 -2.72 -4.79
CA PHE A 124 11.56 -3.60 -5.83
C PHE A 124 10.89 -3.34 -7.19
N GLN A 125 9.57 -3.13 -7.20
CA GLN A 125 8.82 -2.77 -8.41
C GLN A 125 9.38 -1.51 -9.07
N ARG A 126 9.68 -0.47 -8.28
CA ARG A 126 10.30 0.76 -8.74
C ARG A 126 11.69 0.51 -9.29
N ASP A 127 12.55 -0.18 -8.56
CA ASP A 127 13.95 -0.35 -8.96
C ASP A 127 14.06 -1.17 -10.26
N GLU A 128 13.22 -2.20 -10.39
CA GLU A 128 13.13 -3.02 -11.59
C GLU A 128 12.55 -2.24 -12.80
N ALA A 129 11.57 -1.34 -12.57
CA ALA A 129 11.05 -0.45 -13.61
C ALA A 129 12.12 0.55 -14.08
N ARG A 130 12.83 1.19 -13.14
CA ARG A 130 13.90 2.16 -13.44
C ARG A 130 15.05 1.54 -14.21
N ALA A 131 15.44 0.31 -13.88
CA ALA A 131 16.47 -0.43 -14.62
C ALA A 131 16.13 -0.62 -16.12
N ARG A 132 14.86 -0.48 -16.49
CA ARG A 132 14.35 -0.58 -17.87
C ARG A 132 13.98 0.77 -18.48
N GLY A 133 14.35 1.88 -17.83
CA GLY A 133 14.03 3.24 -18.29
C GLY A 133 12.58 3.65 -18.11
N ILE A 134 11.77 2.90 -17.35
CA ILE A 134 10.38 3.25 -17.05
C ILE A 134 10.37 4.16 -15.82
N THR A 135 9.89 5.38 -15.97
CA THR A 135 9.95 6.42 -14.93
C THR A 135 8.61 6.70 -14.26
N ARG A 136 7.52 6.05 -14.71
CA ARG A 136 6.15 6.23 -14.22
C ARG A 136 5.47 4.89 -13.94
N ILE A 137 4.90 4.77 -12.74
CA ILE A 137 4.00 3.67 -12.37
C ILE A 137 2.69 4.29 -11.88
N GLU A 138 1.57 3.69 -12.25
CA GLU A 138 0.24 4.12 -11.83
C GLU A 138 -0.61 2.99 -11.32
N TRP A 139 -1.52 3.29 -10.40
CA TRP A 139 -2.57 2.38 -9.96
C TRP A 139 -3.72 3.20 -9.39
N THR A 140 -4.83 2.53 -9.11
CA THR A 140 -5.96 3.15 -8.43
C THR A 140 -6.12 2.61 -7.01
N PHE A 141 -6.70 3.41 -6.12
CA PHE A 141 -7.07 2.96 -4.78
C PHE A 141 -8.38 3.62 -4.34
N ASP A 142 -9.08 2.96 -3.42
CA ASP A 142 -10.34 3.45 -2.84
C ASP A 142 -10.07 4.68 -1.94
N PRO A 143 -10.73 5.84 -2.19
CA PRO A 143 -10.58 7.03 -1.35
C PRO A 143 -11.07 6.84 0.10
N LEU A 144 -11.91 5.85 0.38
CA LEU A 144 -12.37 5.53 1.74
C LEU A 144 -11.33 4.72 2.53
N GLU A 145 -10.37 4.08 1.86
CA GLU A 145 -9.37 3.24 2.51
C GLU A 145 -8.16 4.07 2.97
N PHE A 146 -8.29 4.75 4.13
CA PHE A 146 -7.29 5.68 4.65
C PHE A 146 -5.89 5.05 4.83
N ARG A 147 -5.81 3.77 5.22
CA ARG A 147 -4.53 3.06 5.36
C ARG A 147 -3.82 2.91 4.01
N ASN A 148 -4.58 2.64 2.94
CA ASN A 148 -4.05 2.58 1.58
C ASN A 148 -3.61 3.98 1.10
N ALA A 149 -4.39 5.01 1.41
CA ALA A 149 -4.01 6.39 1.14
C ALA A 149 -2.68 6.79 1.82
N GLN A 150 -2.53 6.47 3.10
CA GLN A 150 -1.28 6.71 3.83
C GLN A 150 -0.11 5.93 3.22
N PHE A 151 -0.33 4.68 2.83
CA PHE A 151 0.69 3.87 2.17
C PHE A 151 1.12 4.49 0.83
N ASN A 152 0.16 4.82 -0.03
CA ASN A 152 0.42 5.32 -1.38
C ASN A 152 1.01 6.73 -1.37
N LEU A 153 0.38 7.67 -0.68
CA LEU A 153 0.75 9.09 -0.76
C LEU A 153 1.91 9.43 0.17
N THR A 154 1.91 8.91 1.40
CA THR A 154 2.86 9.30 2.45
C THR A 154 4.08 8.37 2.51
N ARG A 155 3.91 7.05 2.36
CA ARG A 155 5.04 6.09 2.43
C ARG A 155 5.75 5.85 1.10
N LEU A 156 5.03 5.87 -0.02
CA LEU A 156 5.65 5.71 -1.34
C LEU A 156 5.95 7.06 -2.02
N GLY A 157 5.27 8.13 -1.60
CA GLY A 157 5.45 9.45 -2.19
C GLY A 157 4.71 9.65 -3.51
N ALA A 158 3.78 8.75 -3.86
CA ALA A 158 2.88 8.98 -4.99
C ALA A 158 2.02 10.23 -4.75
N ILE A 159 1.46 10.76 -5.84
CA ILE A 159 0.51 11.86 -5.81
C ILE A 159 -0.80 11.41 -6.44
N SER A 160 -1.90 12.13 -6.20
CA SER A 160 -3.14 11.92 -6.94
C SER A 160 -3.73 13.25 -7.37
N ARG A 161 -4.11 13.33 -8.65
CA ARG A 161 -4.73 14.52 -9.27
C ARG A 161 -6.02 14.19 -10.00
N GLN A 162 -6.45 12.92 -9.98
CA GLN A 162 -7.63 12.47 -10.67
C GLN A 162 -8.50 11.62 -9.76
N TYR A 163 -9.79 11.91 -9.80
CA TYR A 163 -10.84 11.12 -9.17
C TYR A 163 -11.65 10.46 -10.27
N LEU A 164 -11.81 9.15 -10.19
CA LEU A 164 -12.47 8.30 -11.18
C LEU A 164 -13.72 7.68 -10.53
N PRO A 165 -14.91 8.24 -10.75
CA PRO A 165 -16.15 7.71 -10.20
C PRO A 165 -16.46 6.33 -10.79
N ASN A 166 -16.85 5.38 -9.94
CA ASN A 166 -17.37 4.06 -10.33
C ASN A 166 -16.54 3.33 -11.41
N LEU A 167 -15.20 3.36 -11.28
CA LEU A 167 -14.28 2.95 -12.35
C LEU A 167 -14.50 1.51 -12.83
N TYR A 168 -14.83 0.60 -11.92
CA TYR A 168 -15.01 -0.82 -12.17
C TYR A 168 -16.45 -1.30 -11.90
N GLY A 169 -17.42 -0.40 -11.75
CA GLY A 169 -18.77 -0.76 -11.34
C GLY A 169 -18.89 -1.13 -9.85
N VAL A 170 -19.93 -1.87 -9.50
CA VAL A 170 -20.12 -2.46 -8.18
C VAL A 170 -19.62 -3.90 -8.22
N THR A 171 -18.76 -4.26 -7.27
CA THR A 171 -18.08 -5.58 -7.24
C THR A 171 -18.54 -6.43 -6.07
N SER A 172 -18.23 -7.71 -6.11
CA SER A 172 -18.46 -8.65 -5.01
C SER A 172 -17.49 -8.49 -3.82
N SER A 173 -16.39 -7.75 -4.00
CA SER A 173 -15.39 -7.50 -2.96
C SER A 173 -15.99 -6.95 -1.66
N PRO A 174 -15.81 -7.62 -0.51
CA PRO A 174 -16.23 -7.09 0.79
C PRO A 174 -15.61 -5.73 1.12
N LEU A 175 -14.44 -5.43 0.53
CA LEU A 175 -13.74 -4.15 0.71
C LEU A 175 -14.58 -2.97 0.22
N HIS A 176 -15.32 -3.14 -0.88
CA HIS A 176 -16.08 -2.06 -1.49
C HIS A 176 -17.46 -1.86 -0.86
N ARG A 177 -17.88 -2.73 0.08
CA ARG A 177 -19.11 -2.60 0.87
C ARG A 177 -20.38 -2.44 0.01
N GLY A 178 -20.39 -2.96 -1.21
CA GLY A 178 -21.49 -2.81 -2.17
C GLY A 178 -21.63 -1.41 -2.77
N LEU A 179 -20.69 -0.51 -2.50
CA LEU A 179 -20.65 0.83 -3.10
C LEU A 179 -20.05 0.80 -4.51
N PRO A 180 -20.36 1.82 -5.35
CA PRO A 180 -19.60 2.10 -6.57
C PRO A 180 -18.10 2.17 -6.31
N THR A 181 -17.29 1.66 -7.24
CA THR A 181 -15.83 1.67 -7.11
C THR A 181 -15.20 3.02 -7.48
N ASP A 182 -15.44 4.02 -6.65
CA ASP A 182 -14.73 5.30 -6.77
C ASP A 182 -13.24 5.11 -6.49
N ARG A 183 -12.40 5.76 -7.31
CA ARG A 183 -10.95 5.59 -7.28
C ARG A 183 -10.20 6.91 -7.33
N LEU A 184 -9.12 7.01 -6.56
CA LEU A 184 -8.06 7.98 -6.80
C LEU A 184 -6.97 7.33 -7.66
N LEU A 185 -6.52 8.05 -8.69
CA LEU A 185 -5.37 7.62 -9.51
C LEU A 185 -4.07 8.01 -8.79
N ALA A 186 -3.33 7.02 -8.30
CA ALA A 186 -1.98 7.21 -7.81
C ALA A 186 -1.00 7.32 -8.99
N GLU A 187 -0.29 8.45 -9.06
CA GLU A 187 0.79 8.70 -9.99
C GLU A 187 2.12 8.62 -9.24
N TRP A 188 2.95 7.64 -9.60
CA TRP A 188 4.27 7.45 -8.98
C TRP A 188 5.39 7.77 -9.97
N HIS A 189 5.86 9.01 -9.89
CA HIS A 189 6.99 9.53 -10.68
C HIS A 189 8.31 9.11 -10.01
N LEU A 190 8.88 8.00 -10.49
CA LEU A 190 9.91 7.23 -9.78
C LEU A 190 11.21 8.00 -9.51
N ASP A 191 11.53 8.96 -10.38
CA ASP A 191 12.73 9.82 -10.32
C ASP A 191 12.45 11.21 -9.75
N SER A 192 11.22 11.49 -9.32
CA SER A 192 10.88 12.80 -8.77
C SER A 192 11.63 13.07 -7.45
N PRO A 193 12.02 14.32 -7.17
CA PRO A 193 12.62 14.70 -5.89
C PRO A 193 11.78 14.28 -4.69
N ARG A 194 10.45 14.34 -4.84
CA ARG A 194 9.48 13.91 -3.83
C ARG A 194 9.65 12.43 -3.47
N VAL A 195 9.62 11.54 -4.47
CA VAL A 195 9.75 10.09 -4.23
C VAL A 195 11.11 9.77 -3.63
N ALA A 196 12.18 10.38 -4.15
CA ALA A 196 13.52 10.21 -3.58
C ALA A 196 13.58 10.63 -2.10
N ALA A 197 13.02 11.80 -1.76
CA ALA A 197 12.99 12.32 -0.40
C ALA A 197 12.17 11.44 0.57
N VAL A 198 10.98 11.00 0.13
CA VAL A 198 10.11 10.11 0.93
C VAL A 198 10.80 8.77 1.20
N LEU A 199 11.39 8.13 0.17
CA LEU A 199 12.06 6.83 0.32
C LEU A 199 13.36 6.94 1.14
N ALA A 200 14.02 8.10 1.14
CA ALA A 200 15.16 8.40 2.00
C ALA A 200 14.76 8.76 3.45
N GLY A 201 13.47 8.69 3.81
CA GLY A 201 12.98 9.02 5.14
C GLY A 201 13.01 10.52 5.47
N SER A 202 13.16 11.37 4.46
CA SER A 202 13.26 12.83 4.59
C SER A 202 12.18 13.54 3.76
N PRO A 203 10.87 13.25 3.96
CA PRO A 203 9.81 13.83 3.15
C PRO A 203 9.77 15.35 3.30
N SER A 204 9.53 16.06 2.18
CA SER A 204 9.29 17.50 2.21
C SER A 204 8.13 17.83 3.14
N LYS A 205 8.28 18.90 3.91
CA LYS A 205 7.18 19.43 4.73
C LYS A 205 6.06 19.91 3.83
N LEU A 206 4.84 19.58 4.23
CA LEU A 206 3.63 20.10 3.59
C LEU A 206 3.51 21.60 3.89
N THR A 207 2.98 22.34 2.92
CA THR A 207 2.81 23.80 2.96
C THR A 207 1.63 24.23 3.83
N ASP A 208 1.68 25.46 4.35
CA ASP A 208 0.57 26.05 5.12
C ASP A 208 -0.67 26.33 4.23
N SER A 209 -0.50 26.39 2.91
CA SER A 209 -1.59 26.51 1.92
C SER A 209 -2.32 25.20 1.64
N ALA A 210 -1.98 24.12 2.34
CA ALA A 210 -2.61 22.83 2.14
C ALA A 210 -4.08 22.84 2.58
N VAL A 211 -4.94 22.24 1.75
CA VAL A 211 -6.35 22.00 2.05
C VAL A 211 -6.52 20.58 2.58
N LEU A 212 -7.45 20.41 3.51
CA LEU A 212 -7.86 19.11 3.99
C LEU A 212 -9.17 18.65 3.37
N VAL A 213 -9.19 17.38 3.00
CA VAL A 213 -10.42 16.62 2.72
C VAL A 213 -10.56 15.58 3.82
N GLU A 214 -11.53 15.77 4.71
CA GLU A 214 -11.71 14.96 5.93
C GLU A 214 -12.39 13.62 5.64
N LEU A 215 -11.94 12.60 6.37
CA LEU A 215 -12.51 11.27 6.46
C LEU A 215 -12.98 11.02 7.91
N PRO A 216 -14.16 10.40 8.09
CA PRO A 216 -14.64 10.08 9.43
C PRO A 216 -13.72 9.06 10.13
N ALA A 217 -13.73 9.04 11.46
CA ALA A 217 -12.93 8.10 12.26
C ALA A 217 -13.16 6.62 11.90
N SER A 218 -14.37 6.27 11.47
CA SER A 218 -14.71 4.92 11.02
C SER A 218 -13.91 4.46 9.80
N ALA A 219 -13.46 5.39 8.94
CA ALA A 219 -12.55 5.10 7.83
C ALA A 219 -11.11 4.73 8.29
N LEU A 220 -10.75 5.06 9.54
CA LEU A 220 -9.43 4.73 10.11
C LEU A 220 -9.45 3.39 10.85
N THR A 221 -10.57 3.07 11.51
CA THR A 221 -10.75 1.86 12.30
C THR A 221 -11.07 0.66 11.41
N GLY A 222 -11.65 0.88 10.21
CA GLY A 222 -12.11 -0.18 9.33
C GLY A 222 -13.34 -0.90 9.88
N GLU A 223 -14.03 -0.26 10.83
CA GLU A 223 -15.31 -0.73 11.34
C GLU A 223 -16.36 -0.68 10.23
N LYS A 224 -17.32 -1.61 10.28
CA LYS A 224 -18.46 -1.59 9.36
C LYS A 224 -19.26 -0.31 9.61
N GLN A 225 -19.16 0.62 8.67
CA GLN A 225 -20.10 1.73 8.56
C GLN A 225 -21.45 1.22 8.08
N ASP A 226 -22.50 1.94 8.45
CA ASP A 226 -23.78 1.81 7.76
C ASP A 226 -23.60 2.14 6.27
N ALA A 227 -24.27 1.39 5.40
CA ALA A 227 -24.11 1.54 3.95
C ALA A 227 -24.55 2.93 3.47
N SER A 228 -25.56 3.53 4.10
CA SER A 228 -26.02 4.89 3.79
C SER A 228 -24.97 5.93 4.20
N GLU A 229 -24.39 5.79 5.39
CA GLU A 229 -23.32 6.67 5.85
C GLU A 229 -22.10 6.60 4.93
N ALA A 230 -21.67 5.39 4.57
CA ALA A 230 -20.53 5.19 3.68
C ALA A 230 -20.77 5.79 2.27
N ALA A 231 -22.00 5.67 1.75
CA ALA A 231 -22.40 6.29 0.48
C ALA A 231 -22.36 7.82 0.54
N GLN A 232 -22.87 8.43 1.61
CA GLN A 232 -22.83 9.89 1.82
C GLN A 232 -21.40 10.40 1.92
N VAL A 233 -20.52 9.67 2.62
CA VAL A 233 -19.09 10.01 2.70
C VAL A 233 -18.44 9.89 1.31
N GLN A 234 -18.71 8.83 0.55
CA GLN A 234 -18.17 8.66 -0.79
C GLN A 234 -18.58 9.82 -1.72
N GLU A 235 -19.87 10.19 -1.73
CA GLU A 235 -20.38 11.30 -2.54
C GLU A 235 -19.74 12.63 -2.15
N ARG A 236 -19.61 12.91 -0.84
CA ARG A 236 -18.92 14.11 -0.36
C ARG A 236 -17.47 14.16 -0.83
N LEU A 237 -16.73 13.06 -0.65
CA LEU A 237 -15.34 12.96 -1.09
C LEU A 237 -15.21 13.18 -2.59
N ARG A 238 -16.08 12.56 -3.40
CA ARG A 238 -16.11 12.76 -4.85
C ARG A 238 -16.21 14.23 -5.20
N ASN A 239 -17.18 14.94 -4.62
CA ASN A 239 -17.42 16.35 -4.88
C ASN A 239 -16.22 17.23 -4.45
N GLU A 240 -15.68 17.00 -3.26
CA GLU A 240 -14.52 17.74 -2.76
C GLU A 240 -13.28 17.51 -3.64
N PHE A 241 -12.93 16.26 -3.91
CA PHE A 241 -11.76 15.92 -4.73
C PHE A 241 -11.88 16.46 -6.15
N GLN A 242 -13.01 16.24 -6.82
CA GLN A 242 -13.21 16.77 -8.17
C GLN A 242 -13.15 18.31 -8.19
N GLY A 243 -13.72 18.97 -7.18
CA GLY A 243 -13.63 20.41 -7.03
C GLY A 243 -12.18 20.92 -6.86
N TRP A 244 -11.39 20.29 -5.99
CA TRP A 244 -10.00 20.67 -5.75
C TRP A 244 -9.08 20.33 -6.91
N PHE A 245 -9.22 19.14 -7.50
CA PHE A 245 -8.46 18.74 -8.69
C PHE A 245 -8.77 19.61 -9.91
N GLY A 246 -10.02 20.05 -10.07
CA GLY A 246 -10.39 21.04 -11.08
C GLY A 246 -9.72 22.40 -10.90
N ARG A 247 -9.28 22.73 -9.68
CA ARG A 247 -8.45 23.92 -9.35
C ARG A 247 -6.95 23.65 -9.42
N GLY A 248 -6.52 22.48 -9.90
CA GLY A 248 -5.12 22.11 -10.05
C GLY A 248 -4.44 21.60 -8.78
N TYR A 249 -5.19 21.38 -7.69
CA TYR A 249 -4.61 20.80 -6.47
C TYR A 249 -4.22 19.33 -6.69
N ALA A 250 -3.25 18.85 -5.92
CA ALA A 250 -2.85 17.46 -5.89
C ALA A 250 -2.91 16.91 -4.46
N ALA A 251 -3.46 15.72 -4.27
CA ALA A 251 -3.36 14.99 -3.01
C ALA A 251 -1.95 14.43 -2.87
N LEU A 252 -1.24 14.87 -1.82
CA LEU A 252 0.16 14.56 -1.58
C LEU A 252 0.38 13.80 -0.27
N GLY A 253 -0.66 13.59 0.53
CA GLY A 253 -0.44 12.91 1.80
C GLY A 253 -1.71 12.73 2.57
N THR A 254 -1.52 12.21 3.78
CA THR A 254 -2.57 12.09 4.76
C THR A 254 -2.07 12.55 6.12
N ARG A 255 -2.98 13.03 6.96
CA ARG A 255 -2.70 13.29 8.38
C ARG A 255 -3.85 12.79 9.24
N LYS A 256 -3.56 12.42 10.48
CA LYS A 256 -4.61 12.16 11.47
C LYS A 256 -5.18 13.49 11.95
N THR A 257 -6.48 13.52 12.21
CA THR A 257 -7.20 14.66 12.75
C THR A 257 -7.91 14.23 14.05
N PRO A 258 -8.30 15.16 14.94
CA PRO A 258 -9.01 14.78 16.17
C PRO A 258 -10.29 13.96 15.92
N THR A 259 -10.92 14.15 14.76
CA THR A 259 -12.18 13.53 14.34
C THR A 259 -12.00 12.33 13.40
N GLY A 260 -10.76 11.97 13.05
CA GLY A 260 -10.46 10.89 12.11
C GLY A 260 -9.14 11.10 11.38
N GLY A 261 -9.21 11.24 10.07
CA GLY A 261 -8.05 11.52 9.23
C GLY A 261 -8.41 12.38 8.05
N ALA A 262 -7.43 12.96 7.40
CA ALA A 262 -7.64 13.82 6.25
C ALA A 262 -6.61 13.54 5.17
N TYR A 263 -7.03 13.70 3.92
CA TYR A 263 -6.11 13.90 2.82
C TYR A 263 -5.57 15.32 2.86
N VAL A 264 -4.29 15.47 2.55
CA VAL A 264 -3.64 16.76 2.40
C VAL A 264 -3.47 17.04 0.91
N LEU A 265 -4.16 18.07 0.44
CA LEU A 265 -4.08 18.55 -0.94
C LEU A 265 -3.27 19.84 -0.98
N GLU A 266 -2.30 19.92 -1.88
CA GLU A 266 -1.51 21.13 -2.10
C GLU A 266 -1.88 21.78 -3.43
N PRO A 267 -1.75 23.12 -3.52
CA PRO A 267 -1.94 23.83 -4.78
C PRO A 267 -0.91 23.35 -5.83
N PRO A 268 -1.16 23.62 -7.12
CA PRO A 268 -0.19 23.31 -8.16
C PRO A 268 1.11 24.03 -7.82
N GLN A 269 2.20 23.27 -7.67
CA GLN A 269 3.53 23.86 -7.54
C GLN A 269 3.78 24.68 -8.82
N GLN A 270 3.94 26.00 -8.68
CA GLN A 270 4.43 26.81 -9.78
C GLN A 270 5.75 26.19 -10.21
N GLN A 271 5.77 25.58 -11.41
CA GLN A 271 7.03 25.19 -12.01
C GLN A 271 7.86 26.46 -12.04
N GLN A 272 8.95 26.51 -11.27
CA GLN A 272 9.97 27.52 -11.50
C GLN A 272 10.37 27.32 -12.96
N ALA A 273 9.89 28.22 -13.81
CA ALA A 273 10.28 28.26 -15.20
C ALA A 273 11.80 28.36 -15.18
N GLY A 274 12.45 27.26 -15.55
CA GLY A 274 13.87 27.26 -15.83
C GLY A 274 14.07 28.29 -16.93
N ARG A 275 14.50 29.50 -16.55
CA ARG A 275 15.20 30.39 -17.46
C ARG A 275 16.40 29.58 -17.94
N LYS A 276 16.28 29.10 -19.18
CA LYS A 276 17.42 28.77 -20.02
C LYS A 276 18.31 30.00 -20.16
#